data_AF-A0A5A9XIW4-F1
#
_entry.id   AF-A0A5A9XIW4-F1
#
_cell.length_a   1.000
_cell.length_b   1.000
_cell.length_c   1.000
_cell.angle_alpha   90.00
_cell.angle_beta   90.00
_cell.angle_gamma   90.00
#
_symmetry.space_group_name_H-M   'P 1'
#
loop_
_entity.id
_entity.type
_entity.pdbx_description
1 polymer ?
#
loop_
_entity_poly.entity_id
_entity_poly.type
_entity_poly.pdbx_seq_one_letter_code
_entity_poly.pdbx_strand_id
1 'polypeptide(L)'
;MLSAYPVIGTGVNQLSPFKAKMAMAVRSKNAHWVMRDIVRRHWLSVGAEHGVVALDGRGTKAFLDDIVAQTPEVVRTVRAQLPESFPTHVADSILIGLQDAADKLAG
;
A
#
# COMPACT_ATOMS: atom_id res chain seq x y z
N MET A 1 13.31 8.64 1.67
CA MET A 1 12.64 7.71 2.61
C MET A 1 12.91 6.28 2.19
N LEU A 2 12.97 5.34 3.14
CA LEU A 2 13.13 3.91 2.88
C LEU A 2 11.78 3.18 3.06
N SER A 3 11.54 2.12 2.30
CA SER A 3 10.37 1.26 2.49
C SER A 3 10.53 0.41 3.75
N ALA A 4 9.43 0.20 4.49
CA ALA A 4 9.42 -0.68 5.67
C ALA A 4 9.24 -2.15 5.32
N TYR A 5 8.74 -2.49 4.12
CA TYR A 5 8.44 -3.88 3.73
C TYR A 5 9.59 -4.87 3.93
N PRO A 6 10.86 -4.56 3.56
CA PRO A 6 11.98 -5.51 3.74
C PRO A 6 12.26 -5.89 5.20
N VAL A 7 11.82 -5.06 6.16
CA VAL A 7 12.04 -5.29 7.58
C VAL A 7 10.77 -5.73 8.31
N ILE A 8 9.62 -5.84 7.66
CA ILE A 8 8.38 -6.28 8.31
C ILE A 8 8.34 -7.81 8.37
N GLY A 9 8.13 -8.37 9.57
CA GLY A 9 8.07 -9.81 9.78
C GLY A 9 8.13 -10.22 11.25
N THR A 10 8.33 -11.51 11.51
CA THR A 10 8.30 -12.11 12.87
C THR A 10 9.68 -12.51 13.39
N GLY A 11 10.75 -12.30 12.63
CA GLY A 11 12.12 -12.66 12.96
C GLY A 11 12.86 -11.64 13.84
N VAL A 12 14.09 -12.00 14.23
CA VAL A 12 15.01 -11.10 14.95
C VAL A 12 15.32 -9.88 14.08
N ASN A 13 15.35 -8.69 14.70
CA ASN A 13 15.53 -7.40 14.01
C ASN A 13 14.46 -7.05 12.97
N GLN A 14 13.30 -7.71 12.99
CA GLN A 14 12.17 -7.36 12.15
C GLN A 14 11.10 -6.57 12.92
N LEU A 15 10.43 -5.68 12.20
CA LEU A 15 9.27 -4.93 12.65
C LEU A 15 8.03 -5.82 12.55
N SER A 16 7.45 -6.15 13.70
CA SER A 16 6.21 -6.93 13.74
C SER A 16 5.10 -6.28 12.88
N PRO A 17 4.38 -7.05 12.04
CA PRO A 17 3.26 -6.53 11.23
C PRO A 17 2.16 -5.85 12.06
N PHE A 18 2.01 -6.25 13.33
CA PHE A 18 1.05 -5.69 14.29
C PHE A 18 1.53 -4.37 14.92
N LYS A 19 2.81 -4.04 14.76
CA LYS A 19 3.45 -2.82 15.28
C LYS A 19 3.93 -1.88 14.18
N ALA A 20 3.92 -2.31 12.92
CA ALA A 20 4.29 -1.50 11.77
C ALA A 20 3.28 -0.35 11.57
N LYS A 21 3.69 0.87 11.92
CA LYS A 21 2.83 2.06 11.88
C LYS A 21 3.21 3.01 10.75
N MET A 22 2.19 3.66 10.20
CA MET A 22 2.34 4.80 9.29
C MET A 22 2.91 6.00 10.04
N ALA A 23 3.71 6.82 9.36
CA ALA A 23 4.17 8.10 9.92
C ALA A 23 3.02 9.09 10.15
N MET A 24 1.96 8.99 9.34
CA MET A 24 0.72 9.74 9.48
C MET A 24 -0.47 8.79 9.53
N ALA A 25 -1.41 9.06 10.43
CA ALA A 25 -2.62 8.26 10.56
C ALA A 25 -3.58 8.46 9.39
N VAL A 26 -4.26 7.38 9.00
CA VAL A 26 -5.47 7.45 8.18
C VAL A 26 -6.64 7.78 9.11
N ARG A 27 -7.10 9.03 9.07
CA ARG A 27 -8.18 9.55 9.92
C ARG A 27 -9.53 9.35 9.24
N SER A 28 -10.16 8.22 9.53
CA SER A 28 -11.57 7.99 9.17
C SER A 28 -12.43 8.26 10.42
N LYS A 29 -13.45 7.43 10.72
CA LYS A 29 -14.17 7.49 12.00
C LYS A 29 -13.23 7.49 13.21
N ASN A 30 -12.16 6.69 13.14
CA ASN A 30 -11.06 6.69 14.11
C ASN A 30 -9.73 6.86 13.37
N ALA A 31 -8.68 7.24 14.10
CA ALA A 31 -7.32 7.29 13.58
C ALA A 31 -6.72 5.87 13.49
N HIS A 32 -6.35 5.45 12.28
CA HIS A 32 -5.67 4.18 12.04
C HIS A 32 -4.19 4.39 11.77
N TRP A 33 -3.33 3.82 12.62
CA TRP A 33 -1.87 3.92 12.52
C TRP A 33 -1.22 2.65 11.99
N VAL A 34 -1.68 1.48 12.43
CA VAL A 34 -1.07 0.20 12.08
C VAL A 34 -1.39 -0.12 10.62
N MET A 35 -0.35 -0.26 9.80
CA MET A 35 -0.46 -0.44 8.34
C MET A 35 -1.39 -1.60 7.97
N ARG A 36 -1.23 -2.73 8.68
CA ARG A 36 -2.03 -3.93 8.47
C ARG A 36 -3.51 -3.77 8.86
N ASP A 37 -3.88 -2.76 9.65
CA ASP A 37 -5.28 -2.55 10.04
C ASP A 37 -5.99 -1.52 9.14
N ILE A 38 -5.25 -0.84 8.26
CA ILE A 38 -5.81 0.10 7.28
C ILE A 38 -6.36 -0.68 6.08
N VAL A 39 -7.65 -0.55 5.79
CA VAL A 39 -8.36 -1.28 4.73
C VAL A 39 -9.16 -0.32 3.85
N ARG A 40 -9.71 -0.82 2.74
CA ARG A 40 -10.49 -0.05 1.74
C ARG A 40 -11.49 0.95 2.34
N ARG A 41 -12.32 0.52 3.31
CA ARG A 41 -13.35 1.39 3.91
C ARG A 41 -12.78 2.64 4.58
N HIS A 42 -11.57 2.56 5.14
CA HIS A 42 -10.94 3.71 5.80
C HIS A 42 -10.54 4.75 4.75
N TRP A 43 -10.01 4.31 3.61
CA TRP A 43 -9.68 5.19 2.48
C TRP A 43 -10.91 5.81 1.81
N LEU A 44 -11.98 5.03 1.64
CA LEU A 44 -13.25 5.56 1.14
C LEU A 44 -13.81 6.66 2.04
N SER A 45 -13.76 6.48 3.37
CA SER A 45 -14.20 7.49 4.33
C SER A 45 -13.37 8.77 4.23
N VAL A 46 -12.04 8.64 4.19
CA VAL A 46 -11.12 9.80 4.09
C VAL A 46 -11.36 10.55 2.78
N GLY A 47 -11.52 9.83 1.68
CA GLY A 47 -11.73 10.47 0.38
C GLY A 47 -13.08 11.16 0.27
N ALA A 48 -14.14 10.59 0.86
CA ALA A 48 -15.44 11.25 0.92
C ALA A 48 -15.41 12.53 1.78
N GLU A 49 -14.70 12.50 2.92
CA GLU A 49 -14.61 13.64 3.84
C GLU A 49 -13.77 14.80 3.29
N HIS A 50 -12.69 14.49 2.56
CA HIS A 50 -11.75 15.49 2.04
C HIS A 50 -11.87 15.76 0.53
N GLY A 51 -12.89 15.22 -0.13
CA GLY A 51 -13.15 15.48 -1.55
C GLY A 51 -12.11 14.87 -2.50
N VAL A 52 -11.54 13.71 -2.16
CA VAL A 52 -10.57 13.02 -3.02
C VAL A 52 -11.30 12.39 -4.22
N VAL A 53 -10.97 12.85 -5.42
CA VAL A 53 -11.50 12.37 -6.69
C VAL A 53 -10.37 11.97 -7.64
N ALA A 54 -10.68 11.06 -8.57
CA ALA A 54 -9.80 10.75 -9.69
C ALA A 54 -9.65 11.96 -10.63
N LEU A 55 -8.63 11.92 -11.50
CA LEU A 55 -8.33 13.00 -12.45
C LEU A 55 -9.48 13.29 -13.43
N ASP A 56 -10.32 12.30 -13.70
CA ASP A 56 -11.50 12.39 -14.55
C ASP A 56 -12.78 12.78 -13.78
N GLY A 57 -12.64 13.15 -12.50
CA GLY A 57 -13.75 13.57 -11.64
C GLY A 57 -14.55 12.43 -11.01
N ARG A 58 -14.20 11.15 -11.27
CA ARG A 58 -14.86 10.03 -10.57
C ARG A 58 -14.49 10.02 -9.09
N GLY A 59 -15.42 9.60 -8.23
CA GLY A 59 -15.22 9.60 -6.78
C GLY A 59 -14.13 8.63 -6.30
N THR A 60 -13.79 8.71 -5.00
CA THR A 60 -12.73 7.92 -4.35
C THR A 60 -12.82 6.42 -4.62
N LYS A 61 -14.03 5.86 -4.75
CA LYS A 61 -14.21 4.44 -5.06
C LYS A 61 -13.56 4.05 -6.38
N ALA A 62 -13.87 4.79 -7.45
CA ALA A 62 -13.32 4.56 -8.78
C ALA A 62 -11.81 4.80 -8.80
N PHE A 63 -11.34 5.83 -8.08
CA PHE A 63 -9.90 6.07 -7.91
C PHE A 63 -9.17 4.87 -7.28
N LEU A 64 -9.73 4.29 -6.21
CA LEU A 64 -9.15 3.08 -5.60
C LEU A 64 -9.22 1.87 -6.54
N ASP A 65 -10.31 1.71 -7.29
CA ASP A 65 -10.46 0.62 -8.27
C ASP A 65 -9.41 0.72 -9.39
N ASP A 66 -9.13 1.94 -9.87
CA ASP A 66 -8.10 2.19 -10.86
C ASP A 66 -6.70 1.86 -10.32
N ILE A 67 -6.39 2.21 -9.06
CA ILE A 67 -5.10 1.86 -8.43
C ILE A 67 -4.95 0.34 -8.34
N VAL A 68 -5.98 -0.36 -7.88
CA VAL A 68 -5.97 -1.82 -7.77
C VAL A 68 -5.75 -2.46 -9.14
N ALA A 69 -6.50 -2.01 -10.15
CA ALA A 69 -6.40 -2.56 -11.52
C ALA A 69 -5.03 -2.33 -12.16
N GLN A 70 -4.37 -1.20 -11.86
CA GLN A 70 -3.05 -0.87 -12.43
C GLN A 70 -1.88 -1.53 -11.69
N THR A 71 -2.05 -1.91 -10.42
CA THR A 71 -0.94 -2.39 -9.58
C THR A 71 -0.20 -3.61 -10.15
N PRO A 72 -0.87 -4.65 -10.68
CA PRO A 72 -0.17 -5.81 -11.24
C PRO A 72 0.78 -5.44 -12.39
N GLU A 73 0.36 -4.52 -13.26
CA GLU A 73 1.16 -4.06 -14.39
C GLU A 73 2.36 -3.22 -13.93
N VAL A 74 2.15 -2.35 -12.94
CA VAL A 74 3.22 -1.57 -12.31
C VAL A 74 4.27 -2.49 -11.69
N VAL A 75 3.84 -3.53 -10.96
CA VAL A 75 4.75 -4.52 -10.37
C VAL A 75 5.60 -5.20 -11.43
N ARG A 76 4.97 -5.65 -12.53
CA ARG A 76 5.66 -6.31 -13.65
C ARG A 76 6.67 -5.36 -14.33
N THR A 77 6.22 -4.15 -14.63
CA THR A 77 7.02 -3.13 -15.32
C THR A 77 8.23 -2.73 -14.49
N VAL A 78 8.03 -2.43 -13.20
CA VAL A 78 9.13 -2.05 -12.31
C VAL A 78 10.11 -3.21 -12.13
N ARG A 79 9.64 -4.45 -11.98
CA ARG A 79 10.52 -5.62 -11.87
C ARG A 79 11.43 -5.78 -13.09
N ALA A 80 10.91 -5.55 -14.29
CA ALA A 80 11.69 -5.63 -15.53
C ALA A 80 12.71 -4.50 -15.70
N GLN A 81 12.55 -3.38 -14.97
CA GLN A 81 13.47 -2.24 -15.01
C GLN A 81 14.61 -2.34 -13.99
N LEU A 82 14.58 -3.32 -13.08
CA LEU A 82 15.62 -3.47 -12.07
C LEU A 82 16.91 -4.03 -12.71
N PRO A 83 18.09 -3.48 -12.36
CA PRO A 83 19.37 -4.07 -12.75
C PRO A 83 19.51 -5.50 -12.24
N GLU A 84 20.24 -6.35 -12.97
CA GLU A 84 20.53 -7.73 -12.53
C GLU A 84 21.24 -7.79 -11.18
N SER A 85 22.04 -6.77 -10.84
CA SER A 85 22.74 -6.66 -9.56
C SER A 85 21.86 -6.17 -8.41
N PHE A 86 20.57 -5.89 -8.63
CA PHE A 86 19.69 -5.38 -7.59
C PHE A 86 19.33 -6.48 -6.59
N PRO A 87 19.35 -6.22 -5.26
CA PRO A 87 19.06 -7.25 -4.27
C PRO A 87 17.63 -7.80 -4.40
N THR A 88 17.50 -9.06 -4.83
CA THR A 88 16.21 -9.71 -5.09
C THR A 88 15.28 -9.68 -3.88
N HIS A 89 15.80 -9.93 -2.67
CA HIS A 89 14.98 -9.90 -1.45
C HIS A 89 14.31 -8.54 -1.22
N VAL A 90 15.01 -7.43 -1.50
CA VAL A 90 14.46 -6.08 -1.32
C VAL A 90 13.37 -5.82 -2.35
N ALA A 91 13.62 -6.18 -3.61
CA ALA A 91 12.64 -6.06 -4.68
C ALA A 91 11.39 -6.87 -4.37
N ASP A 92 11.56 -8.14 -3.99
CA ASP A 92 10.47 -9.06 -3.69
C ASP A 92 9.65 -8.57 -2.50
N SER A 93 10.28 -8.21 -1.38
CA SER A 93 9.56 -7.71 -0.21
C SER A 93 8.71 -6.48 -0.53
N ILE A 94 9.22 -5.54 -1.34
CA ILE A 94 8.49 -4.32 -1.69
C ILE A 94 7.38 -4.62 -2.70
N LEU A 95 7.67 -5.35 -3.77
CA LEU A 95 6.73 -5.58 -4.87
C LEU A 95 5.61 -6.54 -4.46
N ILE A 96 5.91 -7.59 -3.68
CA ILE A 96 4.89 -8.47 -3.09
C ILE A 96 4.04 -7.67 -2.10
N GLY A 97 4.68 -6.90 -1.22
CA GLY A 97 3.96 -6.06 -0.26
C GLY A 97 3.04 -5.01 -0.90
N LEU A 98 3.43 -4.46 -2.06
CA LEU A 98 2.60 -3.57 -2.87
C LEU A 98 1.40 -4.31 -3.47
N GLN A 99 1.61 -5.51 -4.02
CA GLN A 99 0.53 -6.34 -4.55
C GLN A 99 -0.47 -6.72 -3.45
N ASP A 100 0.01 -7.20 -2.30
CA ASP A 100 -0.84 -7.55 -1.15
C ASP A 100 -1.68 -6.34 -0.67
N ALA A 101 -1.10 -5.14 -0.71
CA ALA A 101 -1.81 -3.92 -0.35
C ALA A 101 -2.92 -3.58 -1.36
N ALA A 102 -2.67 -3.78 -2.66
CA ALA A 102 -3.69 -3.61 -3.69
C ALA A 102 -4.80 -4.65 -3.57
N ASP A 103 -4.48 -5.91 -3.32
CA ASP A 103 -5.46 -6.99 -3.13
C ASP A 103 -6.38 -6.68 -1.95
N LYS A 104 -5.81 -6.17 -0.85
CA LYS A 104 -6.57 -5.69 0.31
C LYS A 104 -7.46 -4.48 0.03
N LEU A 105 -7.14 -3.70 -1.00
CA LEU A 105 -7.97 -2.60 -1.48
C LEU A 105 -9.05 -3.07 -2.47
N ALA A 106 -8.91 -4.24 -3.09
CA ALA A 106 -9.89 -4.75 -4.06
C ALA A 106 -11.26 -5.05 -3.41
N GLY A 107 -11.25 -5.48 -2.13
CA GLY A 107 -12.45 -5.82 -1.36
C GLY A 107 -12.47 -7.27 -0.94
#